data_AF-A0A9E3N6K9-F1
#
_entry.id   AF-A0A9E3N6K9-F1
#
_cell.length_a   1.000
_cell.length_b   1.000
_cell.length_c   1.000
_cell.angle_alpha   90.00
_cell.angle_beta   90.00
_cell.angle_gamma   90.00
#
_symmetry.space_group_name_H-M   'P 1'
#
loop_
_entity.id
_entity.type
_entity.pdbx_description
1 polymer ?
#
loop_
_entity_poly.entity_id
_entity_poly.type
_entity_poly.pdbx_seq_one_letter_code
_entity_poly.pdbx_strand_id
1 'polypeptide(L)'
;MFGISTTADGIDVAPFVTAKLRGGVLATGDDVALHNLRLQGHAINVRLRLPPVPPAGANGYYAVERVLVDGKPAGRHIPWNALGAHSDIDIQLGALVEGDTAIRRVNANPYEEASAVFGPREPRIDRVARAGGRNTVTIAAADGQPGITYNVYRDGRLVAANVQAGAWTDRSGGTSASCYAAEAQYTSSGNRSHHSVPRCVDAGVAIAATDPRMHANVALAPANARFAEPHLANWGQPSDRFTVRDVRVPATGGYAVQVRYHNGANQVNLGISGGVKWLTLKDESGRIVAEGVVQLPHARIDKANTPTVYSTPLAARLKANVAYRIEMSDFYNMSYLSSNASFSAAGGVDGPSNRFDIYGVRLLPVNGTTP
;
A
#
# COMPACT_ATOMS: atom_id res chain seq x y z
N MET A 1 17.85 5.39 17.03
CA MET A 1 18.23 5.16 18.44
C MET A 1 17.10 5.50 19.39
N PHE A 2 16.69 6.77 19.56
CA PHE A 2 15.59 7.16 20.47
C PHE A 2 14.19 6.70 20.03
N GLY A 3 13.99 6.47 18.73
CA GLY A 3 12.78 5.82 18.21
C GLY A 3 11.49 6.62 18.46
N ILE A 4 11.54 7.93 18.28
CA ILE A 4 10.39 8.82 18.42
C ILE A 4 9.76 9.04 17.05
N SER A 5 8.47 8.78 16.90
CA SER A 5 7.72 8.97 15.66
C SER A 5 6.38 9.64 15.94
N THR A 6 5.95 10.57 15.08
CA THR A 6 4.66 11.24 15.22
C THR A 6 3.57 10.49 14.49
N THR A 7 2.41 10.33 15.13
CA THR A 7 1.17 9.86 14.52
C THR A 7 0.18 11.03 14.39
N ALA A 8 -1.00 10.77 13.85
CA ALA A 8 -2.07 11.78 13.79
C ALA A 8 -2.53 12.22 15.19
N ASP A 9 -2.47 11.34 16.18
CA ASP A 9 -3.05 11.49 17.51
C ASP A 9 -2.02 11.51 18.66
N GLY A 10 -0.74 11.27 18.39
CA GLY A 10 0.31 11.34 19.41
C GLY A 10 1.71 11.04 18.93
N ILE A 11 2.49 10.45 19.83
CA ILE A 11 3.87 10.03 19.65
C ILE A 11 3.98 8.53 19.94
N ASP A 12 4.63 7.81 19.03
CA ASP A 12 5.09 6.44 19.28
C ASP A 12 6.55 6.43 19.73
N VAL A 13 6.81 5.67 20.78
CA VAL A 13 8.11 5.50 21.42
C VAL A 13 8.59 4.05 21.26
N ALA A 14 9.60 3.87 20.40
CA ALA A 14 10.19 2.59 20.06
C ALA A 14 11.72 2.70 19.90
N PRO A 15 12.48 3.07 20.95
CA PRO A 15 13.93 3.09 20.87
C PRO A 15 14.50 1.71 20.55
N PHE A 16 15.63 1.71 19.86
CA PHE A 16 16.35 0.50 19.52
C PHE A 16 17.84 0.69 19.82
N VAL A 17 18.31 -0.01 20.85
CA VAL A 17 19.71 -0.04 21.29
C VAL A 17 20.18 -1.48 21.28
N THR A 18 21.23 -1.75 20.52
CA THR A 18 21.86 -3.07 20.44
C THR A 18 22.91 -3.25 21.52
N ALA A 19 23.26 -4.50 21.85
CA ALA A 19 24.40 -4.82 22.71
C ALA A 19 25.69 -4.16 22.20
N LYS A 20 25.92 -4.16 20.88
CA LYS A 20 27.06 -3.48 20.24
C LYS A 20 27.05 -1.97 20.43
N LEU A 21 25.88 -1.33 20.33
CA LEU A 21 25.77 0.12 20.55
C LEU A 21 26.03 0.47 22.02
N ARG A 22 25.45 -0.31 22.95
CA ARG A 22 25.66 -0.14 24.40
C ARG A 22 27.10 -0.41 24.83
N GLY A 23 27.73 -1.45 24.31
CA GLY A 23 29.11 -1.81 24.64
C GLY A 23 30.18 -1.00 23.92
N GLY A 24 29.81 -0.17 22.94
CA GLY A 24 30.73 0.65 22.15
C GLY A 24 30.50 2.14 22.36
N VAL A 25 29.69 2.74 21.48
CA VAL A 25 29.46 4.20 21.44
C VAL A 25 28.86 4.73 22.74
N LEU A 26 27.99 3.94 23.37
CA LEU A 26 27.34 4.30 24.63
C LEU A 26 27.96 3.57 25.81
N ALA A 27 29.25 3.21 25.77
CA ALA A 27 29.90 2.45 26.84
C ALA A 27 30.01 3.24 28.15
N THR A 28 30.04 4.57 28.08
CA THR A 28 30.12 5.46 29.24
C THR A 28 28.75 6.05 29.57
N GLY A 29 28.44 6.12 30.86
CA GLY A 29 27.18 6.67 31.35
C GLY A 29 26.03 5.65 31.40
N ASP A 30 24.98 6.08 32.11
CA ASP A 30 23.78 5.27 32.39
C ASP A 30 22.54 5.85 31.71
N ASP A 31 22.68 6.94 30.97
CA ASP A 31 21.60 7.51 30.17
C ASP A 31 22.10 8.30 28.95
N VAL A 32 21.21 8.48 27.99
CA VAL A 32 21.38 9.40 26.86
C VAL A 32 20.12 10.24 26.73
N ALA A 33 20.26 11.53 26.48
CA ALA A 33 19.12 12.42 26.35
C ALA A 33 19.09 13.17 25.01
N LEU A 34 17.89 13.40 24.51
CA LEU A 34 17.54 14.33 23.44
C LEU A 34 16.76 15.47 24.09
N HIS A 35 17.28 16.69 23.99
CA HIS A 35 16.67 17.86 24.63
C HIS A 35 15.90 18.71 23.63
N ASN A 36 14.80 19.31 24.09
CA ASN A 36 14.03 20.33 23.37
C ASN A 36 13.60 19.88 21.95
N LEU A 37 13.15 18.63 21.83
CA LEU A 37 12.50 18.13 20.62
C LEU A 37 11.14 18.82 20.47
N ARG A 38 10.97 19.61 19.39
CA ARG A 38 9.73 20.35 19.14
C ARG A 38 8.79 19.58 18.21
N LEU A 39 7.63 19.18 18.71
CA LEU A 39 6.61 18.42 17.96
C LEU A 39 5.21 18.96 18.24
N GLN A 40 4.44 19.30 17.19
CA GLN A 40 3.05 19.78 17.31
C GLN A 40 2.82 20.87 18.37
N GLY A 41 3.78 21.79 18.56
CA GLY A 41 3.68 22.87 19.54
C GLY A 41 4.18 22.52 20.96
N HIS A 42 4.58 21.28 21.21
CA HIS A 42 5.18 20.82 22.46
C HIS A 42 6.71 20.86 22.40
N ALA A 43 7.36 21.17 23.52
CA ALA A 43 8.80 21.01 23.70
C ALA A 43 9.09 19.80 24.60
N ILE A 44 9.80 18.81 24.09
CA ILE A 44 9.91 17.50 24.72
C ILE A 44 11.38 17.17 24.98
N ASN A 45 11.70 16.75 26.20
CA ASN A 45 12.96 16.06 26.46
C ASN A 45 12.72 14.57 26.50
N VAL A 46 13.60 13.79 25.86
CA VAL A 46 13.53 12.34 25.86
C VAL A 46 14.81 11.81 26.47
N ARG A 47 14.70 11.06 27.55
CA ARG A 47 15.82 10.42 28.22
C ARG A 47 15.69 8.90 28.11
N LEU A 48 16.76 8.26 27.67
CA LEU A 48 16.87 6.82 27.58
C LEU A 48 17.81 6.34 28.68
N ARG A 49 17.28 5.65 29.68
CA ARG A 49 18.07 4.97 30.71
C ARG A 49 18.66 3.71 30.12
N LEU A 50 19.98 3.67 30.08
CA LEU A 50 20.74 2.57 29.54
C LEU A 50 20.88 1.47 30.60
N PRO A 51 20.76 0.18 30.23
CA PRO A 51 21.04 -0.93 31.12
C PRO A 51 22.56 -1.05 31.35
N PRO A 52 23.06 -1.93 32.22
CA PRO A 52 24.50 -2.15 32.37
C PRO A 52 25.19 -2.49 31.04
N VAL A 53 26.48 -2.14 30.93
CA VAL A 53 27.29 -2.50 29.76
C VAL A 53 27.32 -4.03 29.63
N PRO A 54 27.00 -4.61 28.46
CA PRO A 54 27.00 -6.05 28.30
C PRO A 54 28.43 -6.60 28.25
N PRO A 55 28.64 -7.89 28.55
CA PRO A 55 29.92 -8.55 28.33
C PRO A 55 30.41 -8.42 26.88
N ALA A 56 31.72 -8.44 26.69
CA ALA A 56 32.32 -8.42 25.35
C ALA A 56 31.81 -9.60 24.51
N GLY A 57 31.38 -9.32 23.28
CA GLY A 57 30.84 -10.34 22.36
C GLY A 57 29.34 -10.64 22.52
N ALA A 58 28.64 -9.99 23.46
CA ALA A 58 27.19 -10.10 23.56
C ALA A 58 26.49 -9.58 22.29
N ASN A 59 25.47 -10.32 21.84
CA ASN A 59 24.68 -10.00 20.66
C ASN A 59 23.19 -9.90 21.02
N GLY A 60 22.50 -8.92 20.44
CA GLY A 60 21.08 -8.69 20.71
C GLY A 60 20.73 -7.22 20.86
N TYR A 61 19.56 -6.97 21.42
CA TYR A 61 19.02 -5.62 21.65
C TYR A 61 18.28 -5.53 22.97
N TYR A 62 18.11 -4.32 23.48
CA TYR A 62 17.39 -4.08 24.73
C TYR A 62 15.95 -3.68 24.45
N ALA A 63 15.01 -4.40 25.06
CA ALA A 63 13.59 -4.06 24.98
C ALA A 63 13.25 -2.87 25.88
N VAL A 64 12.21 -2.11 25.52
CA VAL A 64 11.62 -1.11 26.42
C VAL A 64 10.88 -1.83 27.54
N GLU A 65 11.30 -1.58 28.77
CA GLU A 65 10.66 -2.08 29.99
C GLU A 65 9.58 -1.13 30.49
N ARG A 66 9.86 0.17 30.48
CA ARG A 66 8.94 1.18 31.01
C ARG A 66 9.09 2.52 30.28
N VAL A 67 7.97 3.22 30.12
CA VAL A 67 7.91 4.61 29.66
C VAL A 67 7.21 5.43 30.73
N LEU A 68 7.78 6.58 31.07
CA LEU A 68 7.17 7.58 31.93
C LEU A 68 7.04 8.90 31.17
N VAL A 69 5.93 9.60 31.36
CA VAL A 69 5.72 10.98 30.89
C VAL A 69 5.49 11.83 32.12
N ASP A 70 6.34 12.83 32.33
CA ASP A 70 6.31 13.73 33.49
C ASP A 70 6.23 12.94 34.82
N GLY A 71 7.01 11.85 34.89
CA GLY A 71 7.08 10.93 36.04
C GLY A 71 5.95 9.92 36.16
N LYS A 72 4.93 9.95 35.28
CA LYS A 72 3.76 9.06 35.33
C LYS A 72 3.89 7.91 34.33
N PRO A 73 3.51 6.67 34.69
CA PRO A 73 3.50 5.55 33.75
C PRO A 73 2.68 5.85 32.48
N ALA A 74 3.27 5.55 31.33
CA ALA A 74 2.65 5.71 30.03
C ALA A 74 2.86 4.45 29.17
N GLY A 75 2.01 4.30 28.16
CA GLY A 75 2.23 3.31 27.11
C GLY A 75 3.35 3.72 26.16
N ARG A 76 3.63 2.86 25.17
CA ARG A 76 4.54 3.20 24.06
C ARG A 76 3.95 4.26 23.12
N HIS A 77 2.62 4.35 23.07
CA HIS A 77 1.92 5.43 22.42
C HIS A 77 1.52 6.48 23.47
N ILE A 78 1.90 7.73 23.24
CA ILE A 78 1.61 8.87 24.10
C ILE A 78 0.72 9.85 23.31
N PRO A 79 -0.56 10.00 23.67
CA PRO A 79 -1.45 10.90 22.94
C PRO A 79 -1.05 12.36 23.16
N TRP A 80 -1.30 13.23 22.18
CA TRP A 80 -0.91 14.66 22.26
C TRP A 80 -1.46 15.36 23.50
N ASN A 81 -2.67 14.99 23.93
CA ASN A 81 -3.31 15.57 25.11
C ASN A 81 -2.70 15.13 26.45
N ALA A 82 -1.81 14.15 26.45
CA ALA A 82 -1.04 13.75 27.64
C ALA A 82 0.25 14.57 27.82
N LEU A 83 0.61 15.40 26.84
CA LEU A 83 1.81 16.25 26.86
C LEU A 83 1.46 17.68 27.26
N GLY A 84 2.25 18.26 28.16
CA GLY A 84 2.23 19.68 28.46
C GLY A 84 2.95 20.52 27.40
N ALA A 85 3.00 21.84 27.59
CA ALA A 85 3.83 22.72 26.74
C ALA A 85 5.32 22.33 26.80
N HIS A 86 5.75 21.83 27.96
CA HIS A 86 7.03 21.18 28.19
C HIS A 86 6.76 19.83 28.87
N SER A 87 7.33 18.76 28.34
CA SER A 87 7.21 17.42 28.94
C SER A 87 8.53 16.64 28.88
N ASP A 88 8.76 15.82 29.90
CA ASP A 88 9.88 14.90 30.00
C ASP A 88 9.39 13.46 29.77
N ILE A 89 9.99 12.77 28.82
CA ILE A 89 9.75 11.36 28.52
C ILE A 89 10.97 10.56 28.99
N ASP A 90 10.80 9.76 30.05
CA ASP A 90 11.84 8.86 30.56
C ASP A 90 11.55 7.42 30.10
N ILE A 91 12.49 6.83 29.37
CA ILE A 91 12.39 5.48 28.83
C ILE A 91 13.41 4.58 29.49
N GLN A 92 12.95 3.55 30.19
CA GLN A 92 13.78 2.51 30.77
C GLN A 92 13.93 1.35 29.80
N LEU A 93 15.16 1.05 29.43
CA LEU A 93 15.51 -0.19 28.75
C LEU A 93 15.68 -1.32 29.77
N GLY A 94 15.12 -2.49 29.44
CA GLY A 94 15.18 -3.69 30.26
C GLY A 94 16.36 -4.60 29.90
N ALA A 95 16.17 -5.90 30.13
CA ALA A 95 17.20 -6.92 29.89
C ALA A 95 17.56 -7.07 28.40
N LEU A 96 18.77 -7.58 28.16
CA LEU A 96 19.23 -7.93 26.82
C LEU A 96 18.38 -9.07 26.27
N VAL A 97 17.76 -8.84 25.12
CA VAL A 97 17.11 -9.86 24.31
C VAL A 97 18.16 -10.37 23.33
N GLU A 98 18.50 -11.66 23.42
CA GLU A 98 19.46 -12.28 22.51
C GLU A 98 18.99 -12.13 21.06
N GLY A 99 19.93 -11.70 20.20
CA GLY A 99 19.65 -11.57 18.77
C GLY A 99 19.68 -12.94 18.12
N ASP A 100 18.70 -13.23 17.26
CA ASP A 100 18.76 -14.39 16.40
C ASP A 100 19.78 -14.15 15.28
N THR A 101 20.91 -14.86 15.35
CA THR A 101 21.95 -14.85 14.31
C THR A 101 21.92 -16.11 13.45
N ALA A 102 20.87 -16.92 13.54
CA ALA A 102 20.74 -18.11 12.72
C ALA A 102 20.66 -17.72 11.24
N ILE A 103 21.54 -18.30 10.44
CA ILE A 103 21.53 -18.14 8.98
C ILE A 103 21.00 -19.45 8.39
N ARG A 104 19.88 -19.39 7.69
CA ARG A 104 19.42 -20.52 6.86
C ARG A 104 20.24 -20.57 5.59
N ARG A 105 21.29 -21.39 5.59
CA ARG A 105 22.06 -21.67 4.37
C ARG A 105 21.24 -22.57 3.44
N VAL A 106 21.25 -22.25 2.16
CA VAL A 106 20.63 -23.01 1.08
C VAL A 106 21.72 -23.34 0.06
N ASN A 107 21.75 -24.59 -0.39
CA ASN A 107 22.68 -25.04 -1.42
C ASN A 107 21.92 -25.17 -2.74
N ALA A 108 22.06 -24.19 -3.62
CA ALA A 108 21.42 -24.14 -4.93
C ALA A 108 22.38 -23.49 -5.93
N ASN A 109 22.30 -23.89 -7.20
CA ASN A 109 23.11 -23.27 -8.23
C ASN A 109 22.58 -21.85 -8.54
N PRO A 110 23.44 -20.91 -8.97
CA PRO A 110 22.98 -19.63 -9.49
C PRO A 110 21.93 -19.83 -10.58
N TYR A 111 20.82 -19.09 -10.50
CA TYR A 111 19.66 -19.15 -11.41
C TYR A 111 18.82 -20.43 -11.37
N GLU A 112 19.08 -21.36 -10.46
CA GLU A 112 18.24 -22.55 -10.30
C GLU A 112 16.88 -22.19 -9.68
N GLU A 113 15.79 -22.30 -10.46
CA GLU A 113 14.42 -22.07 -10.00
C GLU A 113 13.91 -23.23 -9.12
N ALA A 114 14.45 -23.38 -7.91
CA ALA A 114 14.06 -24.41 -6.94
C ALA A 114 13.26 -23.85 -5.75
N SER A 115 12.37 -24.67 -5.19
CA SER A 115 11.52 -24.29 -4.05
C SER A 115 12.29 -23.85 -2.81
N ALA A 116 13.55 -24.26 -2.65
CA ALA A 116 14.42 -23.87 -1.54
C ALA A 116 14.90 -22.41 -1.62
N VAL A 117 14.94 -21.82 -2.82
CA VAL A 117 15.52 -20.48 -3.06
C VAL A 117 14.54 -19.48 -3.66
N PHE A 118 13.50 -19.95 -4.37
CA PHE A 118 12.46 -19.11 -4.94
C PHE A 118 11.09 -19.40 -4.30
N GLY A 119 10.22 -18.39 -4.29
CA GLY A 119 8.79 -18.58 -4.09
C GLY A 119 8.13 -19.16 -5.34
N PRO A 120 6.94 -19.76 -5.23
CA PRO A 120 6.16 -20.15 -6.40
C PRO A 120 5.84 -18.96 -7.29
N ARG A 121 5.43 -19.22 -8.54
CA ARG A 121 4.88 -18.17 -9.42
C ARG A 121 3.62 -17.55 -8.81
N GLU A 122 3.29 -16.33 -9.21
CA GLU A 122 2.06 -15.66 -8.76
C GLU A 122 0.84 -16.49 -9.17
N PRO A 123 -0.05 -16.88 -8.23
CA PRO A 123 -1.25 -17.62 -8.57
C PRO A 123 -2.27 -16.71 -9.28
N ARG A 124 -3.25 -17.33 -9.94
CA ARG A 124 -4.38 -16.63 -10.55
C ARG A 124 -5.68 -17.07 -9.90
N ILE A 125 -6.57 -16.12 -9.63
CA ILE A 125 -7.97 -16.42 -9.36
C ILE A 125 -8.73 -16.34 -10.69
N ASP A 126 -9.19 -17.48 -11.17
CA ASP A 126 -9.94 -17.61 -12.43
C ASP A 126 -11.36 -17.06 -12.28
N ARG A 127 -11.97 -17.29 -11.12
CA ARG A 127 -13.36 -16.92 -10.87
C ARG A 127 -13.61 -16.69 -9.40
N VAL A 128 -14.47 -15.70 -9.11
CA VAL A 128 -15.19 -15.61 -7.84
C VAL A 128 -16.68 -15.61 -8.18
N ALA A 129 -17.44 -16.49 -7.54
CA ALA A 129 -18.87 -16.61 -7.77
C ALA A 129 -19.61 -16.68 -6.44
N ARG A 130 -20.79 -16.06 -6.36
CA ARG A 130 -21.65 -16.15 -5.20
C ARG A 130 -22.79 -17.14 -5.47
N ALA A 131 -22.92 -18.17 -4.65
CA ALA A 131 -23.98 -19.17 -4.73
C ALA A 131 -24.41 -19.58 -3.32
N GLY A 132 -25.73 -19.68 -3.08
CA GLY A 132 -26.28 -20.06 -1.77
C GLY A 132 -25.82 -19.16 -0.60
N GLY A 133 -25.61 -17.86 -0.86
CA GLY A 133 -25.14 -16.90 0.14
C GLY A 133 -23.65 -16.99 0.48
N ARG A 134 -22.88 -17.84 -0.21
CA ARG A 134 -21.43 -18.02 0.00
C ARG A 134 -20.66 -17.67 -1.27
N ASN A 135 -19.40 -17.27 -1.08
CA ASN A 135 -18.49 -17.00 -2.18
C ASN A 135 -17.62 -18.23 -2.43
N THR A 136 -17.49 -18.62 -3.68
CA THR A 136 -16.58 -19.66 -4.14
C THR A 136 -15.49 -19.01 -4.99
N VAL A 137 -14.24 -19.25 -4.63
CA VAL A 137 -13.04 -18.77 -5.31
C VAL A 137 -12.41 -19.94 -6.04
N THR A 138 -12.20 -19.81 -7.35
CA THR A 138 -11.49 -20.80 -8.16
C THR A 138 -10.05 -20.35 -8.37
N ILE A 139 -9.11 -21.08 -7.78
CA ILE A 139 -7.67 -20.79 -7.80
C ILE A 139 -7.02 -21.66 -8.87
N ALA A 140 -6.32 -21.04 -9.82
CA ALA A 140 -5.51 -21.75 -10.80
C ALA A 140 -4.20 -22.22 -10.18
N ALA A 141 -3.67 -23.34 -10.66
CA ALA A 141 -2.34 -23.79 -10.27
C ALA A 141 -1.28 -22.80 -10.76
N ALA A 142 -0.37 -22.35 -9.87
CA ALA A 142 0.60 -21.30 -10.16
C ALA A 142 1.65 -21.69 -11.22
N ASP A 143 2.13 -22.93 -11.18
CA ASP A 143 3.21 -23.42 -12.07
C ASP A 143 3.14 -24.93 -12.34
N GLY A 144 2.04 -25.59 -11.97
CA GLY A 144 1.84 -27.03 -12.18
C GLY A 144 2.77 -27.93 -11.37
N GLN A 145 3.56 -27.38 -10.43
CA GLN A 145 4.43 -28.18 -9.58
C GLN A 145 3.67 -28.80 -8.39
N PRO A 146 4.03 -30.03 -7.97
CA PRO A 146 3.49 -30.62 -6.76
C PRO A 146 4.01 -29.88 -5.52
N GLY A 147 3.31 -30.05 -4.39
CA GLY A 147 3.74 -29.48 -3.11
C GLY A 147 3.50 -27.96 -2.98
N ILE A 148 2.51 -27.43 -3.71
CA ILE A 148 2.05 -26.05 -3.55
C ILE A 148 0.67 -26.05 -2.91
N THR A 149 0.53 -25.20 -1.90
CA THR A 149 -0.76 -24.86 -1.31
C THR A 149 -1.01 -23.36 -1.39
N TYR A 150 -2.25 -22.94 -1.14
CA TYR A 150 -2.67 -21.56 -1.32
C TYR A 150 -3.23 -20.99 -0.02
N ASN A 151 -2.74 -19.80 0.33
CA ASN A 151 -3.33 -18.94 1.36
C ASN A 151 -4.31 -18.00 0.66
N VAL A 152 -5.54 -17.92 1.18
CA VAL A 152 -6.62 -17.10 0.61
C VAL A 152 -6.87 -15.92 1.53
N TYR A 153 -6.78 -14.73 0.95
CA TYR A 153 -7.03 -13.47 1.62
C TYR A 153 -8.37 -12.91 1.14
N ARG A 154 -9.19 -12.44 2.08
CA ARG A 154 -10.42 -11.68 1.83
C ARG A 154 -10.24 -10.29 2.39
N ASP A 155 -10.41 -9.27 1.55
CA ASP A 155 -10.33 -7.86 1.94
C ASP A 155 -9.01 -7.56 2.71
N GLY A 156 -7.90 -8.14 2.24
CA GLY A 156 -6.56 -7.99 2.83
C GLY A 156 -6.27 -8.88 4.05
N ARG A 157 -7.23 -9.67 4.54
CA ARG A 157 -7.05 -10.55 5.71
C ARG A 157 -7.02 -12.02 5.31
N LEU A 158 -6.10 -12.79 5.89
CA LEU A 158 -6.03 -14.23 5.69
C LEU A 158 -7.30 -14.90 6.24
N VAL A 159 -8.04 -15.61 5.39
CA VAL A 159 -9.29 -16.31 5.76
C VAL A 159 -9.22 -17.83 5.57
N ALA A 160 -8.24 -18.31 4.81
CA ALA A 160 -7.90 -19.73 4.74
C ALA A 160 -6.42 -19.90 4.43
N ALA A 161 -5.83 -20.96 4.99
CA ALA A 161 -4.46 -21.35 4.72
C ALA A 161 -4.43 -22.79 4.20
N ASN A 162 -3.36 -23.15 3.49
CA ASN A 162 -3.11 -24.51 2.99
C ASN A 162 -4.23 -25.08 2.10
N VAL A 163 -4.91 -24.22 1.33
CA VAL A 163 -5.96 -24.60 0.39
C VAL A 163 -5.33 -25.25 -0.86
N GLN A 164 -6.02 -26.19 -1.49
CA GLN A 164 -5.59 -26.78 -2.76
C GLN A 164 -6.01 -25.90 -3.95
N ALA A 165 -5.37 -26.07 -5.10
CA ALA A 165 -5.86 -25.46 -6.33
C ALA A 165 -7.29 -25.95 -6.66
N GLY A 166 -8.05 -25.14 -7.40
CA GLY A 166 -9.45 -25.40 -7.73
C GLY A 166 -10.42 -24.58 -6.89
N ALA A 167 -11.63 -25.10 -6.72
CA ALA A 167 -12.71 -24.38 -6.06
C ALA A 167 -12.60 -24.47 -4.53
N TRP A 168 -12.54 -23.30 -3.88
CA TRP A 168 -12.63 -23.15 -2.43
C TRP A 168 -13.83 -22.29 -2.07
N THR A 169 -14.63 -22.74 -1.10
CA THR A 169 -15.79 -21.99 -0.63
C THR A 169 -15.46 -21.26 0.66
N ASP A 170 -15.66 -19.94 0.65
CA ASP A 170 -15.58 -19.11 1.83
C ASP A 170 -16.77 -19.36 2.75
N ARG A 171 -16.53 -20.16 3.79
CA ARG A 171 -17.52 -20.48 4.84
C ARG A 171 -17.58 -19.40 5.93
N SER A 172 -16.64 -18.46 5.94
CA SER A 172 -16.38 -17.51 7.02
C SER A 172 -17.04 -16.14 6.82
N GLY A 173 -18.05 -16.05 5.95
CA GLY A 173 -18.91 -14.86 5.84
C GLY A 173 -18.53 -13.86 4.75
N GLY A 174 -18.03 -14.30 3.60
CA GLY A 174 -17.85 -13.43 2.44
C GLY A 174 -19.15 -12.74 2.00
N THR A 175 -19.09 -11.44 1.71
CA THR A 175 -20.23 -10.64 1.24
C THR A 175 -20.17 -10.44 -0.27
N SER A 176 -21.15 -9.73 -0.85
CA SER A 176 -21.08 -9.31 -2.26
C SER A 176 -19.98 -8.27 -2.51
N ALA A 177 -19.53 -7.53 -1.50
CA ALA A 177 -18.47 -6.54 -1.62
C ALA A 177 -17.07 -7.11 -1.36
N SER A 178 -16.95 -8.42 -1.11
CA SER A 178 -15.66 -9.05 -0.81
C SER A 178 -14.77 -9.19 -2.04
N CYS A 179 -13.49 -8.89 -1.85
CA CYS A 179 -12.41 -9.12 -2.80
C CYS A 179 -11.45 -10.17 -2.27
N TYR A 180 -11.02 -11.06 -3.15
CA TYR A 180 -10.14 -12.17 -2.83
C TYR A 180 -8.80 -12.06 -3.54
N ALA A 181 -7.74 -12.45 -2.84
CA ALA A 181 -6.41 -12.69 -3.41
C ALA A 181 -5.89 -14.03 -2.89
N ALA A 182 -5.00 -14.66 -3.66
CA ALA A 182 -4.34 -15.91 -3.30
C ALA A 182 -2.82 -15.71 -3.25
N GLU A 183 -2.16 -16.41 -2.34
CA GLU A 183 -0.70 -16.53 -2.24
C GLU A 183 -0.36 -18.01 -2.36
N ALA A 184 0.52 -18.36 -3.28
CA ALA A 184 1.03 -19.72 -3.40
C ALA A 184 2.20 -19.93 -2.43
N GLN A 185 2.27 -21.11 -1.82
CA GLN A 185 3.33 -21.47 -0.88
C GLN A 185 3.84 -22.88 -1.16
N TYR A 186 5.16 -23.02 -1.29
CA TYR A 186 5.81 -24.33 -1.30
C TYR A 186 5.77 -24.97 0.09
N THR A 187 5.24 -26.18 0.20
CA THR A 187 5.13 -26.90 1.49
C THR A 187 6.49 -27.34 2.03
N SER A 188 7.50 -27.51 1.16
CA SER A 188 8.85 -27.97 1.51
C SER A 188 9.71 -26.88 2.18
N SER A 189 9.64 -25.64 1.67
CA SER A 189 10.50 -24.54 2.11
C SER A 189 9.77 -23.50 2.95
N GLY A 190 8.46 -23.37 2.73
CA GLY A 190 7.63 -22.28 3.25
C GLY A 190 7.70 -21.00 2.41
N ASN A 191 8.48 -20.96 1.31
CA ASN A 191 8.60 -19.80 0.43
C ASN A 191 7.25 -19.48 -0.23
N ARG A 192 6.98 -18.18 -0.39
CA ARG A 192 5.68 -17.65 -0.83
C ARG A 192 5.82 -16.81 -2.09
N SER A 193 4.79 -16.83 -2.93
CA SER A 193 4.68 -15.97 -4.10
C SER A 193 4.25 -14.55 -3.71
N HIS A 194 4.24 -13.63 -4.68
CA HIS A 194 3.38 -12.46 -4.58
C HIS A 194 1.90 -12.88 -4.55
N HIS A 195 1.04 -12.00 -4.03
CA HIS A 195 -0.40 -12.19 -4.12
C HIS A 195 -0.88 -12.10 -5.57
N SER A 196 -1.88 -12.91 -5.93
CA SER A 196 -2.61 -12.78 -7.18
C SER A 196 -3.23 -11.39 -7.33
N VAL A 197 -3.38 -10.93 -8.57
CA VAL A 197 -4.34 -9.85 -8.90
C VAL A 197 -5.70 -10.12 -8.22
N PRO A 198 -6.22 -9.19 -7.39
CA PRO A 198 -7.42 -9.43 -6.63
C PRO A 198 -8.66 -9.55 -7.53
N ARG A 199 -9.58 -10.42 -7.15
CA ARG A 199 -10.88 -10.62 -7.81
C ARG A 199 -12.02 -10.37 -6.82
N CYS A 200 -12.90 -9.46 -7.17
CA CYS A 200 -14.05 -9.09 -6.34
C CYS A 200 -15.32 -9.79 -6.82
N VAL A 201 -16.21 -10.08 -5.87
CA VAL A 201 -17.51 -10.69 -6.17
C VAL A 201 -18.38 -9.73 -6.97
N ASP A 202 -18.47 -8.47 -6.53
CA ASP A 202 -19.07 -7.38 -7.28
C ASP A 202 -18.00 -6.70 -8.15
N ALA A 203 -18.31 -6.49 -9.43
CA ALA A 203 -17.44 -5.80 -10.37
C ALA A 203 -17.43 -4.27 -10.17
N GLY A 204 -18.38 -3.75 -9.40
CA GLY A 204 -18.60 -2.34 -9.18
C GLY A 204 -19.28 -1.63 -10.34
N VAL A 205 -19.35 -0.31 -10.24
CA VAL A 205 -19.82 0.57 -11.33
C VAL A 205 -18.62 1.00 -12.14
N ALA A 206 -18.57 0.60 -13.41
CA ALA A 206 -17.54 1.03 -14.36
C ALA A 206 -18.10 2.08 -15.33
N ILE A 207 -17.34 3.14 -15.57
CA ILE A 207 -17.66 4.20 -16.53
C ILE A 207 -16.47 4.30 -17.48
N ALA A 208 -16.68 3.90 -18.73
CA ALA A 208 -15.62 3.84 -19.74
C ALA A 208 -15.24 5.23 -20.24
N ALA A 209 -14.08 5.34 -20.89
CA ALA A 209 -13.64 6.58 -21.50
C ALA A 209 -14.56 7.09 -22.63
N THR A 210 -15.35 6.21 -23.23
CA THR A 210 -16.32 6.56 -24.28
C THR A 210 -17.69 6.94 -23.73
N ASP A 211 -17.90 6.86 -22.41
CA ASP A 211 -19.19 7.17 -21.79
C ASP A 211 -19.49 8.68 -21.86
N PRO A 212 -20.69 9.10 -22.28
CA PRO A 212 -21.05 10.53 -22.37
C PRO A 212 -20.93 11.31 -21.06
N ARG A 213 -20.94 10.62 -19.92
CA ARG A 213 -20.74 11.22 -18.60
C ARG A 213 -19.29 11.69 -18.37
N MET A 214 -18.34 11.17 -19.13
CA MET A 214 -16.93 11.52 -19.01
C MET A 214 -16.60 12.68 -19.96
N HIS A 215 -15.99 13.71 -19.39
CA HIS A 215 -15.55 14.89 -20.11
C HIS A 215 -14.08 15.16 -19.80
N ALA A 216 -13.29 15.35 -20.85
CA ALA A 216 -11.91 15.82 -20.77
C ALA A 216 -11.64 16.81 -21.90
N ASN A 217 -10.63 17.66 -21.72
CA ASN A 217 -10.13 18.55 -22.76
C ASN A 217 -9.12 17.85 -23.70
N VAL A 218 -8.74 16.62 -23.40
CA VAL A 218 -7.93 15.75 -24.26
C VAL A 218 -8.87 14.88 -25.10
N ALA A 219 -8.60 14.77 -26.40
CA ALA A 219 -9.42 13.96 -27.30
C ALA A 219 -9.24 12.45 -27.04
N LEU A 220 -10.28 11.67 -27.30
CA LEU A 220 -10.20 10.21 -27.29
C LEU A 220 -9.34 9.72 -28.45
N ALA A 221 -8.33 8.92 -28.14
CA ALA A 221 -7.61 8.13 -29.12
C ALA A 221 -8.42 6.86 -29.43
N PRO A 222 -8.45 6.40 -30.70
CA PRO A 222 -9.07 5.14 -31.06
C PRO A 222 -8.26 3.94 -30.52
N ALA A 223 -8.89 2.77 -30.49
CA ALA A 223 -8.18 1.52 -30.27
C ALA A 223 -7.10 1.29 -31.35
N ASN A 224 -6.02 0.61 -30.97
CA ASN A 224 -4.91 0.25 -31.85
C ASN A 224 -4.37 -1.14 -31.50
N ALA A 225 -3.37 -1.61 -32.25
CA ALA A 225 -2.80 -2.96 -32.08
C ALA A 225 -2.26 -3.23 -30.66
N ARG A 226 -1.83 -2.19 -29.94
CA ARG A 226 -1.32 -2.31 -28.57
C ARG A 226 -2.43 -2.18 -27.54
N PHE A 227 -3.35 -1.24 -27.76
CA PHE A 227 -4.43 -0.87 -26.84
C PHE A 227 -5.78 -1.12 -27.49
N ALA A 228 -6.47 -2.18 -27.06
CA ALA A 228 -7.69 -2.68 -27.70
C ALA A 228 -8.94 -1.80 -27.49
N GLU A 229 -8.86 -0.74 -26.67
CA GLU A 229 -9.98 0.12 -26.32
C GLU A 229 -9.65 1.60 -26.54
N PRO A 230 -10.64 2.42 -26.97
CA PRO A 230 -10.48 3.87 -26.98
C PRO A 230 -10.18 4.42 -25.58
N HIS A 231 -9.33 5.45 -25.51
CA HIS A 231 -8.84 6.01 -24.25
C HIS A 231 -8.41 7.46 -24.41
N LEU A 232 -8.30 8.19 -23.30
CA LEU A 232 -7.62 9.48 -23.29
C LEU A 232 -6.11 9.22 -23.28
N ALA A 233 -5.44 9.46 -24.41
CA ALA A 233 -4.01 9.22 -24.52
C ALA A 233 -3.19 10.34 -23.86
N ASN A 234 -2.16 9.96 -23.09
CA ASN A 234 -1.15 10.87 -22.53
C ASN A 234 -1.76 12.04 -21.70
N TRP A 235 -2.85 11.78 -20.98
CA TRP A 235 -3.48 12.76 -20.09
C TRP A 235 -2.61 13.00 -18.86
N GLY A 236 -2.56 14.25 -18.37
CA GLY A 236 -1.97 14.57 -17.07
C GLY A 236 -1.10 15.82 -17.04
N GLN A 237 -1.18 16.69 -18.05
CA GLN A 237 -0.58 18.01 -17.99
C GLN A 237 -1.31 18.90 -16.97
N PRO A 238 -0.66 19.94 -16.40
CA PRO A 238 -1.30 20.83 -15.42
C PRO A 238 -2.60 21.50 -15.94
N SER A 239 -2.66 21.76 -17.24
CA SER A 239 -3.84 22.34 -17.90
C SER A 239 -4.93 21.33 -18.23
N ASP A 240 -4.65 20.03 -18.14
CA ASP A 240 -5.63 19.00 -18.45
C ASP A 240 -6.77 19.00 -17.43
N ARG A 241 -7.96 18.69 -17.92
CA ARG A 241 -9.19 18.61 -17.14
C ARG A 241 -9.82 17.26 -17.39
N PHE A 242 -10.31 16.67 -16.31
CA PHE A 242 -11.00 15.39 -16.32
C PHE A 242 -12.18 15.46 -15.36
N THR A 243 -13.36 15.09 -15.83
CA THR A 243 -14.57 15.06 -15.02
C THR A 243 -15.45 13.90 -15.44
N VAL A 244 -16.03 13.20 -14.46
CA VAL A 244 -17.11 12.23 -14.69
C VAL A 244 -18.33 12.71 -13.92
N ARG A 245 -19.44 12.96 -14.62
CA ARG A 245 -20.69 13.44 -14.03
C ARG A 245 -21.69 12.30 -13.86
N ASP A 246 -22.74 12.54 -13.09
CA ASP A 246 -23.85 11.59 -12.90
C ASP A 246 -23.38 10.16 -12.52
N VAL A 247 -22.39 10.11 -11.63
CA VAL A 247 -21.88 8.86 -11.08
C VAL A 247 -22.84 8.41 -9.97
N ARG A 248 -23.47 7.24 -10.12
CA ARG A 248 -24.42 6.70 -9.14
C ARG A 248 -23.99 5.31 -8.72
N VAL A 249 -24.21 4.98 -7.45
CA VAL A 249 -23.97 3.64 -6.91
C VAL A 249 -25.29 2.96 -6.53
N PRO A 250 -25.40 1.63 -6.69
CA PRO A 250 -26.67 0.93 -6.47
C PRO A 250 -27.03 0.75 -4.99
N ALA A 251 -26.05 0.84 -4.09
CA ALA A 251 -26.24 0.62 -2.66
C ALA A 251 -25.50 1.68 -1.83
N THR A 252 -26.02 1.96 -0.64
CA THR A 252 -25.34 2.81 0.33
C THR A 252 -24.22 2.02 0.99
N GLY A 253 -23.01 2.57 1.06
CA GLY A 253 -21.87 1.86 1.65
C GLY A 253 -20.52 2.50 1.40
N GLY A 254 -19.47 1.76 1.72
CA GLY A 254 -18.08 2.11 1.40
C GLY A 254 -17.74 1.73 -0.03
N TYR A 255 -17.02 2.61 -0.72
CA TYR A 255 -16.57 2.43 -2.09
C TYR A 255 -15.09 2.82 -2.24
N ALA A 256 -14.37 2.03 -3.03
CA ALA A 256 -13.08 2.39 -3.60
C ALA A 256 -13.29 3.01 -4.98
N VAL A 257 -12.98 4.30 -5.11
CA VAL A 257 -13.00 5.02 -6.38
C VAL A 257 -11.61 4.91 -7.01
N GLN A 258 -11.53 4.41 -8.24
CA GLN A 258 -10.28 4.15 -8.94
C GLN A 258 -10.33 4.64 -10.37
N VAL A 259 -9.20 5.11 -10.87
CA VAL A 259 -9.00 5.40 -12.30
C VAL A 259 -8.48 4.14 -12.97
N ARG A 260 -9.12 3.72 -14.07
CA ARG A 260 -8.61 2.66 -14.93
C ARG A 260 -7.64 3.28 -15.92
N TYR A 261 -6.38 2.89 -15.88
CA TYR A 261 -5.32 3.58 -16.58
C TYR A 261 -4.28 2.62 -17.17
N HIS A 262 -3.39 3.16 -17.98
CA HIS A 262 -2.12 2.54 -18.30
C HIS A 262 -1.01 3.59 -18.27
N ASN A 263 0.10 3.31 -17.61
CA ASN A 263 1.27 4.18 -17.62
C ASN A 263 2.46 3.42 -18.21
N GLY A 264 2.75 3.70 -19.48
CA GLY A 264 3.86 3.12 -20.22
C GLY A 264 5.10 4.01 -20.28
N ALA A 265 5.22 5.02 -19.42
CA ALA A 265 6.33 5.97 -19.47
C ALA A 265 7.70 5.32 -19.16
N ASN A 266 7.71 4.21 -18.43
CA ASN A 266 8.93 3.48 -18.10
C ASN A 266 8.67 2.04 -17.65
N GLN A 267 9.74 1.31 -17.33
CA GLN A 267 9.65 -0.03 -16.74
C GLN A 267 9.06 0.00 -15.32
N VAL A 268 8.40 -1.11 -14.93
CA VAL A 268 7.69 -1.24 -13.64
C VAL A 268 8.58 -1.10 -12.39
N ASN A 269 9.90 -1.25 -12.53
CA ASN A 269 10.89 -1.08 -11.47
C ASN A 269 11.38 0.37 -11.29
N LEU A 270 10.89 1.31 -12.10
CA LEU A 270 11.25 2.73 -12.03
C LEU A 270 10.08 3.59 -11.53
N GLY A 271 10.37 4.75 -10.91
CA GLY A 271 9.36 5.57 -10.23
C GLY A 271 9.28 7.05 -10.62
N ILE A 272 10.27 7.61 -11.33
CA ILE A 272 10.35 9.07 -11.57
C ILE A 272 9.10 9.63 -12.28
N SER A 273 8.64 8.93 -13.30
CA SER A 273 7.46 9.26 -14.11
C SER A 273 6.19 8.51 -13.70
N GLY A 274 6.18 7.92 -12.49
CA GLY A 274 4.97 7.31 -11.93
C GLY A 274 3.86 8.35 -11.82
N GLY A 275 2.65 8.01 -12.25
CA GLY A 275 1.54 8.96 -12.25
C GLY A 275 1.10 9.27 -10.81
N VAL A 276 0.88 10.54 -10.49
CA VAL A 276 0.33 10.96 -9.20
C VAL A 276 -0.63 12.10 -9.43
N LYS A 277 -1.87 11.99 -8.96
CA LYS A 277 -2.90 13.02 -9.13
C LYS A 277 -3.70 13.21 -7.86
N TRP A 278 -4.41 14.33 -7.78
CA TRP A 278 -5.43 14.56 -6.75
C TRP A 278 -6.79 14.18 -7.33
N LEU A 279 -7.48 13.23 -6.69
CA LEU A 279 -8.82 12.80 -7.07
C LEU A 279 -9.82 13.37 -6.09
N THR A 280 -10.89 13.98 -6.60
CA THR A 280 -11.95 14.59 -5.79
C THR A 280 -13.30 14.04 -6.21
N LEU A 281 -14.13 13.69 -5.23
CA LEU A 281 -15.52 13.28 -5.41
C LEU A 281 -16.44 14.31 -4.75
N LYS A 282 -17.39 14.84 -5.52
CA LYS A 282 -18.36 15.86 -5.08
C LYS A 282 -19.78 15.34 -5.19
N ASP A 283 -20.67 15.77 -4.30
CA ASP A 283 -22.12 15.57 -4.44
C ASP A 283 -22.76 16.61 -5.39
N GLU A 284 -24.08 16.48 -5.61
CA GLU A 284 -24.85 17.39 -6.49
C GLU A 284 -24.76 18.87 -6.07
N SER A 285 -24.58 19.14 -4.77
CA SER A 285 -24.41 20.51 -4.26
C SER A 285 -23.01 21.09 -4.52
N GLY A 286 -22.09 20.28 -5.03
CA GLY A 286 -20.68 20.63 -5.24
C GLY A 286 -19.80 20.42 -4.00
N ARG A 287 -20.37 19.91 -2.89
CA ARG A 287 -19.63 19.63 -1.67
C ARG A 287 -18.73 18.41 -1.87
N ILE A 288 -17.47 18.51 -1.45
CA ILE A 288 -16.51 17.41 -1.47
C ILE A 288 -16.95 16.35 -0.44
N VAL A 289 -17.12 15.12 -0.91
CA VAL A 289 -17.49 13.96 -0.06
C VAL A 289 -16.31 13.02 0.18
N ALA A 290 -15.30 13.07 -0.69
CA ALA A 290 -14.00 12.41 -0.52
C ALA A 290 -12.98 13.07 -1.44
N GLU A 291 -11.73 13.14 -1.01
CA GLU A 291 -10.61 13.53 -1.87
C GLU A 291 -9.29 12.95 -1.36
N GLY A 292 -8.30 12.87 -2.23
CA GLY A 292 -6.96 12.45 -1.85
C GLY A 292 -6.04 12.17 -3.02
N VAL A 293 -4.80 11.85 -2.70
CA VAL A 293 -3.79 11.47 -3.67
C VAL A 293 -4.06 10.06 -4.19
N VAL A 294 -4.07 9.92 -5.52
CA VAL A 294 -4.07 8.62 -6.19
C VAL A 294 -2.77 8.44 -6.96
N GLN A 295 -2.21 7.24 -6.86
CA GLN A 295 -1.01 6.83 -7.56
C GLN A 295 -1.37 5.94 -8.74
N LEU A 296 -0.69 6.18 -9.86
CA LEU A 296 -0.81 5.49 -11.13
C LEU A 296 0.58 5.02 -11.61
N PRO A 297 1.21 4.05 -10.92
CA PRO A 297 2.55 3.55 -11.25
C PRO A 297 2.67 3.01 -12.68
N HIS A 298 3.91 2.83 -13.14
CA HIS A 298 4.19 2.17 -14.41
C HIS A 298 3.56 0.76 -14.44
N ALA A 299 3.04 0.40 -15.61
CA ALA A 299 2.42 -0.90 -15.86
C ALA A 299 3.17 -1.64 -16.97
N ARG A 300 3.07 -2.97 -16.98
CA ARG A 300 3.72 -3.80 -18.00
C ARG A 300 3.19 -3.44 -19.39
N ILE A 301 4.09 -3.20 -20.34
CA ILE A 301 3.78 -2.98 -21.75
C ILE A 301 3.97 -4.29 -22.51
N ASP A 302 2.94 -4.72 -23.21
CA ASP A 302 2.98 -5.91 -24.06
C ASP A 302 2.88 -5.50 -25.55
N LYS A 303 3.34 -6.36 -26.47
CA LYS A 303 3.31 -6.04 -27.91
C LYS A 303 1.89 -5.83 -28.44
N ALA A 304 0.94 -6.59 -27.91
CA ALA A 304 -0.48 -6.50 -28.18
C ALA A 304 -1.24 -6.75 -26.88
N ASN A 305 -2.48 -6.22 -26.78
CA ASN A 305 -3.35 -6.39 -25.61
C ASN A 305 -2.67 -5.95 -24.30
N THR A 306 -1.98 -4.81 -24.33
CA THR A 306 -1.34 -4.25 -23.13
C THR A 306 -2.39 -4.10 -22.03
N PRO A 307 -2.15 -4.66 -20.82
CA PRO A 307 -3.14 -4.64 -19.76
C PRO A 307 -3.37 -3.22 -19.23
N THR A 308 -4.63 -2.93 -18.91
CA THR A 308 -4.98 -1.79 -18.08
C THR A 308 -4.96 -2.20 -16.61
N VAL A 309 -4.64 -1.25 -15.74
CA VAL A 309 -4.57 -1.42 -14.29
C VAL A 309 -5.43 -0.35 -13.62
N TYR A 310 -5.54 -0.41 -12.30
CA TYR A 310 -6.30 0.56 -11.51
C TYR A 310 -5.37 1.34 -10.58
N SER A 311 -5.64 2.63 -10.41
CA SER A 311 -4.94 3.47 -9.45
C SER A 311 -5.08 2.95 -8.01
N THR A 312 -4.27 3.48 -7.10
CA THR A 312 -4.62 3.36 -5.67
C THR A 312 -6.04 3.89 -5.44
N PRO A 313 -6.82 3.24 -4.54
CA PRO A 313 -8.21 3.61 -4.34
C PRO A 313 -8.35 4.87 -3.48
N LEU A 314 -9.25 5.76 -3.89
CA LEU A 314 -9.83 6.77 -3.01
C LEU A 314 -11.01 6.15 -2.27
N ALA A 315 -10.92 6.06 -0.94
CA ALA A 315 -12.02 5.56 -0.12
C ALA A 315 -13.12 6.63 0.03
N ALA A 316 -14.38 6.24 -0.18
CA ALA A 316 -15.54 7.12 -0.03
C ALA A 316 -16.73 6.37 0.59
N ARG A 317 -17.61 7.11 1.29
CA ARG A 317 -18.91 6.60 1.75
C ARG A 317 -20.01 7.23 0.92
N LEU A 318 -20.74 6.42 0.16
CA LEU A 318 -21.71 6.87 -0.83
C LEU A 318 -23.11 6.42 -0.49
N LYS A 319 -24.10 7.21 -0.90
CA LYS A 319 -25.52 6.91 -0.79
C LYS A 319 -26.03 6.32 -2.09
N ALA A 320 -26.90 5.32 -1.99
CA ALA A 320 -27.53 4.71 -3.14
C ALA A 320 -28.25 5.76 -4.02
N ASN A 321 -28.07 5.64 -5.33
CA ASN A 321 -28.77 6.41 -6.37
C ASN A 321 -28.60 7.95 -6.30
N VAL A 322 -27.70 8.47 -5.48
CA VAL A 322 -27.33 9.90 -5.49
C VAL A 322 -26.31 10.16 -6.59
N ALA A 323 -26.42 11.28 -7.31
CA ALA A 323 -25.43 11.66 -8.31
C ALA A 323 -24.18 12.24 -7.67
N TYR A 324 -23.03 11.79 -8.15
CA TYR A 324 -21.73 12.31 -7.78
C TYR A 324 -20.97 12.77 -9.01
N ARG A 325 -19.97 13.62 -8.76
CA ARG A 325 -19.04 14.10 -9.76
C ARG A 325 -17.60 13.78 -9.34
N ILE A 326 -16.87 13.07 -10.19
CA ILE A 326 -15.44 12.82 -10.04
C ILE A 326 -14.69 13.90 -10.81
N GLU A 327 -13.68 14.49 -10.18
CA GLU A 327 -12.74 15.42 -10.80
C GLU A 327 -11.32 14.93 -10.49
N MET A 328 -10.40 15.08 -11.44
CA MET A 328 -8.99 14.78 -11.23
C MET A 328 -8.14 15.97 -11.66
N SER A 329 -7.25 16.40 -10.79
CA SER A 329 -6.32 17.52 -11.03
C SER A 329 -4.87 17.07 -10.89
N ASP A 330 -3.97 17.90 -11.41
CA ASP A 330 -2.55 17.63 -11.29
C ASP A 330 -2.08 17.59 -9.83
N PHE A 331 -1.06 16.79 -9.59
CA PHE A 331 -0.31 16.71 -8.34
C PHE A 331 1.16 16.41 -8.69
N TYR A 332 2.10 16.62 -7.78
CA TYR A 332 3.51 16.41 -8.09
C TYR A 332 3.89 14.93 -7.94
N ASN A 333 4.65 14.41 -8.91
CA ASN A 333 5.40 13.16 -8.77
C ASN A 333 6.90 13.46 -8.65
N MET A 334 7.75 12.43 -8.61
CA MET A 334 9.20 12.61 -8.47
C MET A 334 9.84 13.39 -9.63
N SER A 335 9.25 13.40 -10.83
CA SER A 335 9.77 14.15 -11.97
C SER A 335 9.72 15.68 -11.81
N TYR A 336 8.95 16.18 -10.83
CA TYR A 336 8.86 17.61 -10.53
C TYR A 336 10.03 18.07 -9.65
N LEU A 337 10.79 17.14 -9.07
CA LEU A 337 11.92 17.43 -8.20
C LEU A 337 13.16 17.74 -9.02
N SER A 338 13.82 18.88 -8.74
CA SER A 338 15.04 19.30 -9.44
C SER A 338 16.17 18.26 -9.40
N SER A 339 16.21 17.41 -8.37
CA SER A 339 17.18 16.31 -8.25
C SER A 339 17.08 15.28 -9.37
N ASN A 340 15.93 15.19 -10.04
CA ASN A 340 15.70 14.25 -11.13
C ASN A 340 15.86 14.87 -12.53
N ALA A 341 16.18 16.16 -12.63
CA ALA A 341 16.29 16.87 -13.92
C ALA A 341 17.36 16.29 -14.86
N SER A 342 18.39 15.63 -14.32
CA SER A 342 19.44 14.97 -15.12
C SER A 342 19.13 13.52 -15.49
N PHE A 343 17.97 12.98 -15.08
CA PHE A 343 17.59 11.61 -15.41
C PHE A 343 17.37 11.46 -16.92
N SER A 344 17.96 10.43 -17.52
CA SER A 344 18.02 10.28 -18.98
C SER A 344 16.73 9.76 -19.63
N ALA A 345 15.72 9.37 -18.84
CA ALA A 345 14.44 8.90 -19.34
C ALA A 345 13.29 9.81 -18.89
N ALA A 346 12.04 9.39 -19.16
CA ALA A 346 10.85 10.20 -18.94
C ALA A 346 10.78 10.80 -17.53
N GLY A 347 10.65 12.13 -17.45
CA GLY A 347 10.61 12.88 -16.20
C GLY A 347 11.95 13.48 -15.75
N GLY A 348 12.99 13.45 -16.59
CA GLY A 348 14.27 14.11 -16.34
C GLY A 348 14.60 15.18 -17.38
N VAL A 349 15.51 14.87 -18.32
CA VAL A 349 16.07 15.85 -19.27
C VAL A 349 15.03 16.58 -20.13
N ASP A 350 13.94 15.90 -20.50
CA ASP A 350 12.84 16.46 -21.30
C ASP A 350 11.78 17.18 -20.42
N GLY A 351 12.10 17.35 -19.13
CA GLY A 351 11.23 17.96 -18.13
C GLY A 351 10.28 16.97 -17.44
N PRO A 352 9.44 17.50 -16.53
CA PRO A 352 8.52 16.69 -15.75
C PRO A 352 7.55 15.88 -16.62
N SER A 353 7.32 14.63 -16.21
CA SER A 353 6.39 13.71 -16.85
C SER A 353 5.52 13.05 -15.80
N ASN A 354 4.25 13.46 -15.77
CA ASN A 354 3.21 12.90 -14.92
C ASN A 354 1.96 12.63 -15.77
N ARG A 355 2.16 11.82 -16.81
CA ARG A 355 1.17 11.56 -17.86
C ARG A 355 0.93 10.06 -17.99
N PHE A 356 -0.30 9.69 -18.34
CA PHE A 356 -0.73 8.31 -18.51
C PHE A 356 -2.03 8.26 -19.33
N ASP A 357 -2.38 7.06 -19.79
CA ASP A 357 -3.60 6.84 -20.55
C ASP A 357 -4.76 6.55 -19.61
N ILE A 358 -5.94 7.13 -19.85
CA ILE A 358 -7.15 6.90 -19.04
C ILE A 358 -8.20 6.15 -19.87
N TYR A 359 -8.66 5.02 -19.32
CA TYR A 359 -9.68 4.14 -19.92
C TYR A 359 -11.04 4.28 -19.25
N GLY A 360 -11.12 4.99 -18.13
CA GLY A 360 -12.35 5.22 -17.40
C GLY A 360 -12.14 5.24 -15.89
N VAL A 361 -13.24 5.08 -15.15
CA VAL A 361 -13.23 4.99 -13.69
C VAL A 361 -14.05 3.78 -13.23
N ARG A 362 -13.75 3.32 -12.01
CA ARG A 362 -14.51 2.27 -11.33
C ARG A 362 -14.81 2.68 -9.90
N LEU A 363 -16.04 2.41 -9.46
CA LEU A 363 -16.46 2.50 -8.07
C LEU A 363 -16.76 1.08 -7.60
N LEU A 364 -15.85 0.54 -6.79
CA LEU A 364 -15.91 -0.82 -6.30
C LEU A 364 -16.44 -0.81 -4.85
N PRO A 365 -17.54 -1.51 -4.52
CA PRO A 365 -17.99 -1.59 -3.14
C PRO A 365 -16.94 -2.31 -2.29
N VAL A 366 -16.72 -1.83 -1.06
CA VAL A 366 -15.75 -2.40 -0.11
C VAL A 366 -16.36 -2.54 1.27
N ASN A 367 -15.96 -3.59 1.98
CA ASN A 367 -16.37 -3.83 3.37
C ASN A 367 -15.60 -2.94 4.35
N GLY A 368 -15.81 -1.62 4.30
CA GLY A 368 -15.55 -0.67 5.39
C GLY A 368 -14.13 -0.58 6.00
N THR A 369 -13.14 -1.32 5.53
CA THR A 369 -11.76 -1.18 5.99
C THR A 369 -11.14 0.01 5.28
N THR A 370 -11.12 1.14 5.96
CA THR A 370 -10.15 2.21 5.69
C THR A 370 -8.75 1.58 5.64
N PRO A 371 -7.88 1.97 4.69
CA PRO A 371 -6.50 1.50 4.61
C PRO A 371 -5.75 1.59 5.94
#